data_AF-A0A833APD9-F1
#
_entry.id   AF-A0A833APD9-F1
#
_cell.length_a   1.000
_cell.length_b   1.000
_cell.length_c   1.000
_cell.angle_alpha   90.00
_cell.angle_beta   90.00
_cell.angle_gamma   90.00
#
_symmetry.space_group_name_H-M   'P 1'
#
loop_
_entity.id
_entity.type
_entity.pdbx_description
1 polymer ?
#
loop_
_entity_poly.entity_id
_entity_poly.type
_entity_poly.pdbx_seq_one_letter_code
_entity_poly.pdbx_strand_id
1 'polypeptide(L)'
;MNIKFTQNIKTCRILSILFISCVLLGCTEQPNTKEYSLTDEERMEWWTEARFGMFIHWGIYSVPAGTYKGNVQRNSAEWIMNRGKIPIVEYEKYAEQFNPTHFNADEFVALAKEAGMKYMVITAKHHDGFSMFHSKSSPYNVVDATPFKRDVMKELADACAKEGIKFGFYYSQSQDWRHPGGMGNNWDKSIKRVSSDEYLHEKTLPEVNQLLTDYGPIGIFWWDTPRKMSKEIVDSLYKVTTDLQPEIITNDRLGYEYPGDHKTYERHLPKFKPDAKYWEICQPISASWGYKSSDKDFKSIPTLIRNLIDASSMGGNYLLNVSPTSQGTLAPEAVTRLKAVGKWLKTNKESIYGTQASPCGKPDWGRITTKSAGDKTTFYLHVYDWQENAELPIEIRNDAASCYLLADKSRKFATKIKEGRLTVKLSGPAPDSVASVIVLKLAEKPDVIPPKPFGQNDEGIVAFYNERAQFQNLHGPSARYNSSKDCIGKWSSATALVYWTFVIDYPGVFHITCESAGKNNSEFTVELAGQTKRVKIPATGRDDIFKNLDIGKFEIKKPGEYKITFTPVAGKWKAFNFRNVVMTPVQ
;
A
#
# COMPACT_ATOMS: atom_id res chain seq x y z
N MET A 1 70.77 -32.41 42.80
CA MET A 1 69.93 -31.29 43.29
C MET A 1 68.82 -31.08 42.28
N ASN A 2 67.56 -31.11 42.73
CA ASN A 2 66.32 -31.42 42.00
C ASN A 2 66.10 -30.65 40.67
N ILE A 3 66.03 -31.33 39.50
CA ILE A 3 64.86 -31.93 38.77
C ILE A 3 63.96 -30.84 38.13
N LYS A 4 63.58 -30.82 36.83
CA LYS A 4 63.78 -31.67 35.63
C LYS A 4 63.49 -30.81 34.36
N PHE A 5 64.07 -31.26 33.26
CA PHE A 5 64.10 -30.74 31.89
C PHE A 5 62.77 -30.78 31.11
N THR A 6 62.61 -29.82 30.18
CA THR A 6 61.93 -30.02 28.89
C THR A 6 62.68 -29.33 27.76
N GLN A 7 62.46 -29.85 26.55
CA GLN A 7 62.91 -29.45 25.21
C GLN A 7 64.23 -30.05 24.70
N ASN A 8 64.12 -30.85 23.64
CA ASN A 8 64.59 -30.38 22.34
C ASN A 8 64.13 -31.25 21.16
N ILE A 9 63.70 -30.54 20.12
CA ILE A 9 63.51 -30.97 18.73
C ILE A 9 64.89 -30.90 18.05
N LYS A 10 65.21 -31.85 17.14
CA LYS A 10 65.94 -31.59 15.87
C LYS A 10 66.10 -32.86 14.99
N THR A 11 65.26 -32.90 13.95
CA THR A 11 65.53 -33.02 12.49
C THR A 11 66.55 -34.01 11.86
N CYS A 12 66.03 -34.66 10.79
CA CYS A 12 66.64 -35.00 9.47
C CYS A 12 67.59 -36.23 9.40
N ARG A 13 67.56 -37.15 8.40
CA ARG A 13 67.08 -37.13 7.00
C ARG A 13 67.24 -38.56 6.36
N ILE A 14 66.62 -38.76 5.18
CA ILE A 14 66.89 -39.73 4.06
C ILE A 14 66.24 -41.15 4.11
N LEU A 15 65.29 -41.47 3.21
CA LEU A 15 65.47 -42.25 1.96
C LEU A 15 64.17 -42.47 1.16
N SER A 16 64.31 -42.40 -0.17
CA SER A 16 63.28 -42.51 -1.22
C SER A 16 63.08 -43.97 -1.69
N ILE A 17 61.91 -44.30 -2.30
CA ILE A 17 61.73 -45.02 -3.58
C ILE A 17 60.23 -45.11 -3.95
N LEU A 18 59.93 -44.86 -5.24
CA LEU A 18 58.64 -44.88 -5.96
C LEU A 18 58.14 -46.31 -6.33
N PHE A 19 56.82 -46.54 -6.52
CA PHE A 19 56.12 -46.69 -7.83
C PHE A 19 54.64 -47.17 -7.70
N ILE A 20 53.72 -46.33 -8.21
CA ILE A 20 52.57 -46.58 -9.14
C ILE A 20 51.31 -47.41 -8.78
N SER A 21 50.18 -46.69 -8.89
CA SER A 21 48.83 -46.97 -9.44
C SER A 21 47.89 -48.01 -8.82
N CYS A 22 46.75 -47.51 -8.32
CA CYS A 22 45.45 -48.00 -8.78
C CYS A 22 44.36 -46.92 -8.61
N VAL A 23 43.70 -46.60 -9.73
CA VAL A 23 42.53 -45.69 -9.81
C VAL A 23 41.34 -46.36 -9.14
N LEU A 24 40.74 -45.69 -8.15
CA LEU A 24 39.40 -45.98 -7.66
C LEU A 24 38.55 -44.73 -7.87
N LEU A 25 37.60 -44.86 -8.80
CA LEU A 25 36.47 -43.96 -9.01
C LEU A 25 35.63 -43.93 -7.73
N GLY A 26 35.94 -43.00 -6.84
CA GLY A 26 35.02 -42.59 -5.78
C GLY A 26 34.04 -41.59 -6.36
N CYS A 27 32.83 -42.03 -6.72
CA CYS A 27 31.68 -41.15 -6.81
C CYS A 27 31.47 -40.54 -5.41
N THR A 28 31.97 -39.34 -5.19
CA THR A 28 31.48 -38.49 -4.12
C THR A 28 30.09 -38.03 -4.54
N GLU A 29 29.04 -38.66 -3.99
CA GLU A 29 27.73 -38.00 -3.93
C GLU A 29 27.95 -36.64 -3.26
N GLN A 30 27.80 -35.57 -4.03
CA GLN A 30 27.71 -34.25 -3.44
C GLN A 30 26.52 -34.27 -2.48
N PRO A 31 26.65 -33.73 -1.26
CA PRO A 31 25.51 -33.61 -0.37
C PRO A 31 24.44 -32.84 -1.14
N ASN A 32 23.29 -33.48 -1.32
CA ASN A 32 22.12 -32.92 -1.97
C ASN A 32 21.66 -31.73 -1.12
N THR A 33 22.23 -30.56 -1.38
CA THR A 33 21.75 -29.29 -0.85
C THR A 33 20.39 -29.08 -1.48
N LYS A 34 19.35 -29.60 -0.84
CA LYS A 34 18.01 -29.04 -1.05
C LYS A 34 18.14 -27.56 -0.72
N GLU A 35 18.17 -26.72 -1.74
CA GLU A 35 17.89 -25.30 -1.60
C GLU A 35 16.53 -25.22 -0.90
N TYR A 36 16.53 -24.86 0.38
CA TYR A 36 15.33 -24.45 1.08
C TYR A 36 14.92 -23.08 0.51
N SER A 37 14.22 -23.08 -0.63
CA SER A 37 13.54 -21.90 -1.13
C SER A 37 12.13 -21.88 -0.55
N LEU A 38 11.81 -20.87 0.26
CA LEU A 38 10.43 -20.62 0.70
C LEU A 38 9.53 -20.39 -0.52
N THR A 39 8.30 -20.88 -0.47
CA THR A 39 7.28 -20.46 -1.44
C THR A 39 6.89 -19.00 -1.20
N ASP A 40 6.29 -18.36 -2.21
CA ASP A 40 5.74 -17.02 -2.05
C ASP A 40 4.67 -16.97 -0.94
N GLU A 41 3.87 -18.04 -0.79
CA GLU A 41 2.90 -18.15 0.29
C GLU A 41 3.56 -18.18 1.68
N GLU A 42 4.63 -18.97 1.86
CA GLU A 42 5.35 -19.07 3.13
C GLU A 42 6.00 -17.73 3.51
N ARG A 43 6.59 -17.03 2.52
CA ARG A 43 7.17 -15.70 2.72
C ARG A 43 6.13 -14.66 3.14
N MET A 44 4.93 -14.74 2.56
CA MET A 44 3.84 -13.80 2.83
C MET A 44 3.01 -14.10 4.08
N GLU A 45 3.21 -15.26 4.74
CA GLU A 45 2.38 -15.71 5.86
C GLU A 45 2.35 -14.68 7.00
N TRP A 46 3.52 -14.30 7.52
CA TRP A 46 3.61 -13.33 8.62
C TRP A 46 2.96 -12.00 8.26
N TRP A 47 3.07 -11.59 7.00
CA TRP A 47 2.58 -10.30 6.53
C TRP A 47 1.06 -10.28 6.40
N THR A 48 0.47 -11.39 5.93
CA THR A 48 -0.98 -11.55 5.90
C THR A 48 -1.59 -11.68 7.30
N GLU A 49 -0.86 -12.25 8.26
CA GLU A 49 -1.26 -12.27 9.67
C GLU A 49 -1.21 -10.85 10.28
N ALA A 50 -0.18 -10.07 9.92
CA ALA A 50 0.14 -8.79 10.53
C ALA A 50 -0.94 -7.71 10.40
N ARG A 51 -1.53 -7.53 9.21
CA ARG A 51 -2.58 -6.56 8.82
C ARG A 51 -2.33 -5.07 9.09
N PHE A 52 -1.51 -4.70 10.06
CA PHE A 52 -1.33 -3.33 10.52
C PHE A 52 0.14 -3.02 10.82
N GLY A 53 0.67 -1.98 10.19
CA GLY A 53 2.06 -1.55 10.32
C GLY A 53 2.23 -0.04 10.54
N MET A 54 3.40 0.33 11.05
CA MET A 54 3.84 1.71 11.19
C MET A 54 4.69 2.12 9.99
N PHE A 55 4.33 3.22 9.32
CA PHE A 55 5.25 3.91 8.44
C PHE A 55 5.87 5.10 9.21
N ILE A 56 7.13 5.41 8.95
CA ILE A 56 7.79 6.60 9.49
C ILE A 56 8.45 7.36 8.33
N HIS A 57 7.97 8.58 8.07
CA HIS A 57 8.66 9.53 7.20
C HIS A 57 9.44 10.53 8.04
N TRP A 58 10.74 10.30 8.14
CA TRP A 58 11.65 11.15 8.87
C TRP A 58 12.92 11.46 8.11
N GLY A 59 13.42 12.68 8.29
CA GLY A 59 14.55 13.23 7.56
C GLY A 59 14.74 14.71 7.86
N ILE A 60 15.76 15.30 7.28
CA ILE A 60 16.12 16.71 7.51
C ILE A 60 15.04 17.70 7.02
N TYR A 61 14.11 17.28 6.15
CA TYR A 61 12.91 18.06 5.80
C TYR A 61 12.04 18.40 7.02
N SER A 62 12.18 17.68 8.14
CA SER A 62 11.52 18.00 9.41
C SER A 62 12.04 19.28 10.07
N VAL A 63 13.25 19.76 9.72
CA VAL A 63 13.82 21.01 10.23
C VAL A 63 13.04 22.23 9.71
N PRO A 64 12.89 22.45 8.39
CA PRO A 64 12.06 23.55 7.89
C PRO A 64 10.56 23.27 8.05
N ALA A 65 10.15 22.03 8.36
CA ALA A 65 8.80 21.64 8.74
C ALA A 65 7.68 22.14 7.79
N GLY A 66 7.97 22.17 6.49
CA GLY A 66 7.05 22.63 5.44
C GLY A 66 6.97 24.14 5.24
N THR A 67 7.85 24.94 5.85
CA THR A 67 7.96 26.39 5.64
C THR A 67 9.34 26.76 5.10
N TYR A 68 9.36 27.60 4.06
CA TYR A 68 10.60 28.07 3.44
C TYR A 68 10.49 29.55 3.10
N LYS A 69 11.45 30.37 3.57
CA LYS A 69 11.46 31.83 3.41
C LYS A 69 10.13 32.49 3.79
N GLY A 70 9.60 32.11 4.96
CA GLY A 70 8.31 32.60 5.48
C GLY A 70 7.07 32.04 4.78
N ASN A 71 7.21 31.25 3.72
CA ASN A 71 6.10 30.71 2.96
C ASN A 71 5.84 29.25 3.29
N VAL A 72 4.61 28.94 3.70
CA VAL A 72 4.15 27.56 3.87
C VAL A 72 4.05 26.90 2.50
N GLN A 73 4.81 25.82 2.31
CA GLN A 73 4.85 25.11 1.05
C GLN A 73 3.57 24.29 0.83
N ARG A 74 3.10 24.27 -0.42
CA ARG A 74 2.04 23.36 -0.86
C ARG A 74 2.61 21.94 -0.90
N ASN A 75 1.76 20.94 -0.67
CA ASN A 75 2.11 19.51 -0.52
C ASN A 75 2.64 19.16 0.89
N SER A 76 2.95 17.89 1.09
CA SER A 76 3.59 17.34 2.28
C SER A 76 5.02 17.87 2.44
N ALA A 77 5.51 17.91 3.68
CA ALA A 77 6.79 18.55 4.04
C ALA A 77 8.03 17.86 3.46
N GLU A 78 8.01 16.55 3.21
CA GLU A 78 9.12 15.83 2.57
C GLU A 78 9.37 16.26 1.12
N TRP A 79 8.43 16.98 0.51
CA TRP A 79 8.58 17.61 -0.81
C TRP A 79 9.07 19.05 -0.76
N ILE A 80 9.40 19.58 0.42
CA ILE A 80 9.70 21.02 0.59
C ILE A 80 10.87 21.49 -0.28
N MET A 81 11.92 20.69 -0.45
CA MET A 81 13.05 21.03 -1.33
C MET A 81 12.58 21.28 -2.77
N ASN A 82 11.74 20.38 -3.30
CA ASN A 82 11.20 20.48 -4.65
C ASN A 82 10.16 21.60 -4.79
N ARG A 83 9.26 21.76 -3.81
CA ARG A 83 8.14 22.70 -3.89
C ARG A 83 8.57 24.13 -3.61
N GLY A 84 9.46 24.31 -2.63
CA GLY A 84 10.13 25.58 -2.35
C GLY A 84 11.24 25.91 -3.34
N LYS A 85 11.58 25.00 -4.26
CA LYS A 85 12.67 25.15 -5.23
C LYS A 85 13.97 25.53 -4.52
N ILE A 86 14.21 24.90 -3.38
CA ILE A 86 15.35 25.19 -2.49
C ILE A 86 16.62 24.71 -3.19
N PRO A 87 17.61 25.58 -3.45
CA PRO A 87 18.90 25.16 -3.98
C PRO A 87 19.57 24.14 -3.04
N ILE A 88 20.34 23.19 -3.58
CA ILE A 88 21.03 22.14 -2.83
C ILE A 88 21.86 22.76 -1.70
N VAL A 89 22.70 23.75 -2.03
CA VAL A 89 23.59 24.44 -1.07
C VAL A 89 22.84 25.14 0.07
N GLU A 90 21.56 25.47 -0.12
CA GLU A 90 20.72 26.05 0.94
C GLU A 90 20.04 24.94 1.75
N TYR A 91 19.61 23.86 1.09
CA TYR A 91 18.93 22.74 1.73
C TYR A 91 19.87 21.89 2.61
N GLU A 92 21.12 21.70 2.19
CA GLU A 92 22.12 20.92 2.94
C GLU A 92 22.39 21.48 4.34
N LYS A 93 22.21 22.80 4.53
CA LYS A 93 22.36 23.46 5.83
C LYS A 93 21.33 23.02 6.87
N TYR A 94 20.26 22.35 6.47
CA TYR A 94 19.33 21.74 7.43
C TYR A 94 19.93 20.52 8.13
N ALA A 95 20.92 19.85 7.54
CA ALA A 95 21.64 18.75 8.20
C ALA A 95 22.39 19.24 9.45
N GLU A 96 23.01 20.43 9.39
CA GLU A 96 23.69 21.07 10.52
C GLU A 96 22.75 21.41 11.68
N GLN A 97 21.46 21.59 11.39
CA GLN A 97 20.41 21.91 12.38
C GLN A 97 19.68 20.66 12.89
N PHE A 98 19.88 19.50 12.26
CA PHE A 98 19.17 18.28 12.61
C PHE A 98 19.86 17.59 13.78
N ASN A 99 19.34 17.82 14.99
CA ASN A 99 19.87 17.20 16.21
C ASN A 99 18.73 16.67 17.10
N PRO A 100 18.16 15.49 16.79
CA PRO A 100 17.02 14.94 17.50
C PRO A 100 17.37 14.36 18.87
N THR A 101 17.68 15.24 19.81
CA THR A 101 18.09 14.89 21.19
C THR A 101 17.04 14.12 21.99
N HIS A 102 15.77 14.15 21.57
CA HIS A 102 14.68 13.39 22.19
C HIS A 102 14.34 12.09 21.46
N PHE A 103 15.08 11.71 20.42
CA PHE A 103 14.86 10.43 19.75
C PHE A 103 15.26 9.24 20.63
N ASN A 104 14.31 8.32 20.77
CA ASN A 104 14.47 7.05 21.45
C ASN A 104 13.79 5.93 20.65
N ALA A 105 14.57 4.99 20.11
CA ALA A 105 14.05 3.88 19.31
C ALA A 105 13.10 2.96 20.10
N ASP A 106 13.41 2.66 21.37
CA ASP A 106 12.57 1.82 22.23
C ASP A 106 11.17 2.46 22.41
N GLU A 107 11.07 3.78 22.54
CA GLU A 107 9.79 4.48 22.68
C GLU A 107 8.93 4.41 21.42
N PHE A 108 9.54 4.52 20.23
CA PHE A 108 8.84 4.38 18.96
C PHE A 108 8.30 2.95 18.78
N VAL A 109 9.11 1.94 19.06
CA VAL A 109 8.72 0.54 18.96
C VAL A 109 7.68 0.17 20.02
N ALA A 110 7.83 0.67 21.25
CA ALA A 110 6.83 0.48 22.31
C ALA A 110 5.49 1.11 21.92
N LEU A 111 5.47 2.31 21.34
CA LEU A 111 4.25 2.94 20.85
C LEU A 111 3.62 2.14 19.70
N ALA A 112 4.41 1.65 18.75
CA ALA A 112 3.92 0.80 17.66
C ALA A 112 3.25 -0.47 18.22
N LYS A 113 3.88 -1.11 19.20
CA LYS A 113 3.35 -2.30 19.88
C LYS A 113 2.09 -1.99 20.68
N GLU A 114 2.05 -0.88 21.42
CA GLU A 114 0.87 -0.39 22.14
C GLU A 114 -0.31 -0.14 21.18
N ALA A 115 -0.02 0.42 19.99
CA ALA A 115 -1.00 0.63 18.94
C ALA A 115 -1.47 -0.66 18.24
N GLY A 116 -0.80 -1.80 18.49
CA GLY A 116 -1.09 -3.08 17.84
C GLY A 116 -0.43 -3.27 16.47
N MET A 117 0.53 -2.45 16.09
CA MET A 117 1.25 -2.65 14.84
C MET A 117 2.20 -3.86 14.95
N LYS A 118 2.42 -4.57 13.83
CA LYS A 118 3.22 -5.80 13.76
C LYS A 118 4.51 -5.65 12.97
N TYR A 119 4.61 -4.57 12.20
CA TYR A 119 5.78 -4.23 11.42
C TYR A 119 5.98 -2.71 11.35
N MET A 120 7.22 -2.31 11.06
CA MET A 120 7.63 -0.92 10.95
C MET A 120 8.45 -0.73 9.68
N VAL A 121 8.10 0.29 8.89
CA VAL A 121 8.82 0.72 7.69
C VAL A 121 9.24 2.16 7.89
N ILE A 122 10.52 2.47 7.73
CA ILE A 122 11.04 3.85 7.88
C ILE A 122 11.83 4.28 6.65
N THR A 123 11.74 5.56 6.30
CA THR A 123 12.51 6.17 5.22
C THR A 123 14.02 6.12 5.49
N ALA A 124 14.70 5.08 5.00
CA ALA A 124 16.16 4.99 5.02
C ALA A 124 16.79 6.11 4.18
N LYS A 125 16.16 6.42 3.04
CA LYS A 125 16.47 7.59 2.22
C LYS A 125 15.23 8.05 1.46
N HIS A 126 14.88 9.33 1.58
CA HIS A 126 13.80 9.96 0.81
C HIS A 126 14.35 10.70 -0.43
N HIS A 127 13.49 11.38 -1.18
CA HIS A 127 13.84 12.06 -2.43
C HIS A 127 14.87 13.20 -2.27
N ASP A 128 15.06 13.75 -1.08
CA ASP A 128 16.08 14.78 -0.85
C ASP A 128 17.51 14.20 -0.81
N GLY A 129 17.63 12.87 -0.88
CA GLY A 129 18.91 12.16 -0.98
C GLY A 129 19.65 12.02 0.35
N PHE A 130 19.05 12.45 1.46
CA PHE A 130 19.66 12.33 2.79
C PHE A 130 19.47 10.92 3.35
N SER A 131 20.56 10.26 3.70
CA SER A 131 20.53 8.90 4.25
C SER A 131 20.37 8.95 5.76
N MET A 132 19.30 8.35 6.28
CA MET A 132 18.95 8.32 7.71
C MET A 132 19.65 7.19 8.48
N PHE A 133 20.78 6.71 7.96
CA PHE A 133 21.67 5.68 8.51
C PHE A 133 23.13 6.04 8.20
N HIS A 134 24.12 5.35 8.77
CA HIS A 134 25.53 5.62 8.49
C HIS A 134 25.95 5.06 7.11
N SER A 135 25.58 5.77 6.04
CA SER A 135 25.90 5.39 4.67
C SER A 135 27.40 5.43 4.41
N LYS A 136 27.97 4.30 3.97
CA LYS A 136 29.38 4.20 3.55
C LYS A 136 29.64 4.84 2.19
N SER A 137 28.58 5.08 1.40
CA SER A 137 28.68 5.59 0.03
C SER A 137 28.42 7.09 -0.08
N SER A 138 27.91 7.73 0.96
CA SER A 138 27.67 9.17 0.96
C SER A 138 27.84 9.79 2.34
N PRO A 139 28.69 10.81 2.51
CA PRO A 139 28.81 11.53 3.79
C PRO A 139 27.58 12.41 4.08
N TYR A 140 26.64 12.53 3.14
CA TYR A 140 25.39 13.24 3.33
C TYR A 140 24.36 12.34 4.04
N ASN A 141 24.67 12.01 5.28
CA ASN A 141 23.94 11.06 6.10
C ASN A 141 23.80 11.54 7.55
N VAL A 142 22.92 10.89 8.32
CA VAL A 142 22.59 11.29 9.71
C VAL A 142 23.79 11.26 10.65
N VAL A 143 24.77 10.40 10.43
CA VAL A 143 25.96 10.29 11.28
C VAL A 143 26.99 11.35 10.89
N ASP A 144 27.34 11.47 9.62
CA ASP A 144 28.44 12.33 9.21
C ASP A 144 28.05 13.81 9.10
N ALA A 145 26.87 14.12 8.57
CA ALA A 145 26.46 15.47 8.21
C ALA A 145 25.71 16.24 9.31
N THR A 146 25.42 15.61 10.46
CA THR A 146 24.60 16.23 11.51
C THR A 146 25.32 16.26 12.87
N PRO A 147 24.89 17.10 13.83
CA PRO A 147 25.35 17.03 15.22
C PRO A 147 24.90 15.76 15.96
N PHE A 148 23.94 15.00 15.43
CA PHE A 148 23.32 13.87 16.13
C PHE A 148 24.22 12.65 16.25
N LYS A 149 25.02 12.35 15.20
CA LYS A 149 26.04 11.30 15.15
C LYS A 149 25.58 9.85 15.45
N ARG A 150 24.28 9.60 15.54
CA ARG A 150 23.68 8.28 15.84
C ARG A 150 23.02 7.67 14.61
N ASP A 151 23.14 6.34 14.49
CA ASP A 151 22.50 5.58 13.42
C ASP A 151 21.07 5.19 13.80
N VAL A 152 20.11 5.97 13.33
CA VAL A 152 18.67 5.79 13.62
C VAL A 152 18.16 4.43 13.13
N MET A 153 18.62 3.95 11.98
CA MET A 153 18.15 2.68 11.42
C MET A 153 18.62 1.51 12.26
N LYS A 154 19.87 1.55 12.73
CA LYS A 154 20.42 0.50 13.59
C LYS A 154 19.67 0.43 14.92
N GLU A 155 19.45 1.57 15.56
CA GLU A 155 18.72 1.63 16.83
C GLU A 155 17.27 1.10 16.70
N LEU A 156 16.56 1.46 15.61
CA LEU A 156 15.21 0.96 15.37
C LEU A 156 15.18 -0.53 15.02
N ALA A 157 16.14 -1.02 14.22
CA ALA A 157 16.24 -2.43 13.88
C ALA A 157 16.43 -3.29 15.13
N ASP A 158 17.35 -2.88 16.02
CA ASP A 158 17.65 -3.59 17.26
C ASP A 158 16.44 -3.56 18.22
N ALA A 159 15.77 -2.40 18.37
CA ALA A 159 14.56 -2.28 19.18
C ALA A 159 13.39 -3.13 18.62
N CYS A 160 13.21 -3.15 17.30
CA CYS A 160 12.19 -3.98 16.65
C CYS A 160 12.46 -5.47 16.86
N ALA A 161 13.71 -5.92 16.70
CA ALA A 161 14.12 -7.30 16.94
C ALA A 161 13.84 -7.73 18.39
N LYS A 162 14.16 -6.86 19.36
CA LYS A 162 13.89 -7.08 20.79
C LYS A 162 12.40 -7.23 21.10
N GLU A 163 11.55 -6.44 20.45
CA GLU A 163 10.11 -6.39 20.76
C GLU A 163 9.23 -7.32 19.90
N GLY A 164 9.82 -7.99 18.91
CA GLY A 164 9.12 -8.88 17.98
C GLY A 164 8.34 -8.14 16.90
N ILE A 165 8.78 -6.96 16.50
CA ILE A 165 8.22 -6.18 15.39
C ILE A 165 9.06 -6.45 14.14
N LYS A 166 8.42 -6.79 13.01
CA LYS A 166 9.15 -6.96 11.74
C LYS A 166 9.62 -5.60 11.24
N PHE A 167 10.92 -5.45 10.99
CA PHE A 167 11.51 -4.19 10.57
C PHE A 167 11.70 -4.13 9.06
N GLY A 168 11.66 -2.92 8.49
CA GLY A 168 11.74 -2.71 7.07
C GLY A 168 12.15 -1.29 6.70
N PHE A 169 12.57 -1.14 5.45
CA PHE A 169 13.07 0.11 4.92
C PHE A 169 12.19 0.61 3.78
N TYR A 170 11.91 1.91 3.77
CA TYR A 170 11.55 2.62 2.55
C TYR A 170 12.81 3.17 1.91
N TYR A 171 12.87 3.11 0.58
CA TYR A 171 13.99 3.65 -0.17
C TYR A 171 13.57 4.29 -1.49
N SER A 172 13.88 5.58 -1.66
CA SER A 172 13.70 6.31 -2.92
C SER A 172 14.84 5.95 -3.89
N GLN A 173 14.66 4.93 -4.74
CA GLN A 173 15.81 4.33 -5.46
C GLN A 173 16.43 5.24 -6.53
N SER A 174 15.62 5.93 -7.33
CA SER A 174 16.11 6.72 -8.47
C SER A 174 15.96 8.24 -8.28
N GLN A 175 15.02 8.64 -7.43
CA GLN A 175 14.75 10.04 -7.16
C GLN A 175 15.64 10.51 -6.00
N ASP A 176 16.58 11.37 -6.33
CA ASP A 176 17.53 11.98 -5.40
C ASP A 176 17.81 13.39 -5.92
N TRP A 177 17.34 14.38 -5.19
CA TRP A 177 17.38 15.76 -5.62
C TRP A 177 18.74 16.43 -5.37
N ARG A 178 19.65 15.72 -4.69
CA ARG A 178 21.02 16.19 -4.43
C ARG A 178 22.00 15.61 -5.44
N HIS A 179 21.93 14.31 -5.71
CA HIS A 179 22.95 13.64 -6.53
C HIS A 179 22.91 14.09 -8.00
N PRO A 180 24.05 14.34 -8.66
CA PRO A 180 24.05 14.82 -10.05
C PRO A 180 23.42 13.84 -11.07
N GLY A 181 23.46 12.53 -10.80
CA GLY A 181 22.73 11.50 -11.57
C GLY A 181 21.31 11.23 -11.07
N GLY A 182 20.95 11.76 -9.89
CA GLY A 182 19.64 11.54 -9.26
C GLY A 182 18.51 12.27 -9.99
N MET A 183 17.34 11.64 -10.05
CA MET A 183 16.20 12.16 -10.80
C MET A 183 15.39 13.20 -9.99
N GLY A 184 14.70 14.09 -10.71
CA GLY A 184 13.63 14.92 -10.13
C GLY A 184 14.00 16.36 -9.77
N ASN A 185 15.28 16.74 -9.74
CA ASN A 185 15.72 18.12 -9.56
C ASN A 185 15.91 18.86 -10.90
N ASN A 186 14.99 19.74 -11.27
CA ASN A 186 15.10 20.56 -12.48
C ASN A 186 15.22 22.07 -12.22
N TRP A 187 15.25 22.46 -10.94
CA TRP A 187 15.27 23.84 -10.52
C TRP A 187 16.67 24.33 -10.16
N ASP A 188 17.49 23.46 -9.57
CA ASP A 188 18.87 23.81 -9.26
C ASP A 188 19.74 23.72 -10.52
N LYS A 189 20.17 24.88 -11.01
CA LYS A 189 20.97 25.01 -12.23
C LYS A 189 22.45 24.76 -12.00
N SER A 190 22.90 24.64 -10.75
CA SER A 190 24.30 24.37 -10.42
C SER A 190 24.71 22.91 -10.65
N ILE A 191 23.74 21.99 -10.79
CA ILE A 191 24.00 20.57 -10.97
C ILE A 191 24.62 20.30 -12.34
N LYS A 192 25.86 19.80 -12.35
CA LYS A 192 26.49 19.22 -13.54
C LYS A 192 26.04 17.75 -13.67
N ARG A 193 25.08 17.49 -14.56
CA ARG A 193 24.43 16.19 -14.67
C ARG A 193 25.39 15.07 -15.11
N VAL A 194 25.31 13.95 -14.41
CA VAL A 194 25.89 12.66 -14.80
C VAL A 194 24.76 11.67 -15.12
N SER A 195 25.10 10.45 -15.54
CA SER A 195 24.07 9.45 -15.87
C SER A 195 23.31 8.98 -14.62
N SER A 196 22.07 8.53 -14.82
CA SER A 196 21.28 7.93 -13.73
C SER A 196 21.91 6.63 -13.23
N ASP A 197 22.48 5.84 -14.13
CA ASP A 197 23.09 4.56 -13.79
C ASP A 197 24.38 4.75 -12.97
N GLU A 198 25.18 5.79 -13.25
CA GLU A 198 26.35 6.15 -12.44
C GLU A 198 25.95 6.43 -10.99
N TYR A 199 24.91 7.25 -10.77
CA TYR A 199 24.33 7.44 -9.45
C TYR A 199 23.89 6.13 -8.79
N LEU A 200 23.23 5.26 -9.56
CA LEU A 200 22.67 4.03 -9.02
C LEU A 200 23.79 3.05 -8.63
N HIS A 201 24.88 2.97 -9.39
CA HIS A 201 26.06 2.18 -9.05
C HIS A 201 26.87 2.76 -7.88
N GLU A 202 27.05 4.07 -7.82
CA GLU A 202 27.91 4.72 -6.83
C GLU A 202 27.24 4.82 -5.45
N LYS A 203 25.92 5.02 -5.42
CA LYS A 203 25.18 5.27 -4.18
C LYS A 203 24.07 4.27 -3.93
N THR A 204 23.11 4.14 -4.84
CA THR A 204 21.89 3.37 -4.52
C THR A 204 22.15 1.87 -4.29
N LEU A 205 22.87 1.21 -5.19
CA LEU A 205 23.15 -0.22 -5.07
C LEU A 205 24.02 -0.54 -3.83
N PRO A 206 25.12 0.21 -3.55
CA PRO A 206 25.87 0.05 -2.30
C PRO A 206 25.05 0.31 -1.04
N GLU A 207 24.21 1.36 -1.01
CA GLU A 207 23.35 1.66 0.14
C GLU A 207 22.31 0.56 0.38
N VAL A 208 21.69 0.03 -0.67
CA VAL A 208 20.76 -1.11 -0.58
C VAL A 208 21.48 -2.35 -0.06
N ASN A 209 22.65 -2.69 -0.60
CA ASN A 209 23.46 -3.80 -0.11
C ASN A 209 23.78 -3.64 1.38
N GLN A 210 24.20 -2.45 1.81
CA GLN A 210 24.49 -2.15 3.21
C GLN A 210 23.24 -2.31 4.10
N LEU A 211 22.09 -1.76 3.69
CA LEU A 211 20.83 -1.88 4.43
C LEU A 211 20.40 -3.33 4.64
N LEU A 212 20.71 -4.21 3.68
CA LEU A 212 20.35 -5.63 3.72
C LEU A 212 21.38 -6.52 4.43
N THR A 213 22.54 -5.97 4.84
CA THR A 213 23.63 -6.73 5.48
C THR A 213 23.94 -6.27 6.90
N ASP A 214 23.91 -4.96 7.17
CA ASP A 214 24.38 -4.40 8.45
C ASP A 214 23.28 -4.29 9.54
N TYR A 215 22.00 -4.46 9.17
CA TYR A 215 20.84 -4.13 10.04
C TYR A 215 20.02 -5.35 10.49
N GLY A 216 20.54 -6.57 10.27
CA GLY A 216 19.86 -7.82 10.65
C GLY A 216 18.76 -8.23 9.67
N PRO A 217 17.85 -9.14 10.07
CA PRO A 217 16.77 -9.62 9.20
C PRO A 217 15.80 -8.50 8.83
N ILE A 218 15.61 -8.28 7.52
CA ILE A 218 14.72 -7.24 7.00
C ILE A 218 13.46 -7.90 6.43
N GLY A 219 12.31 -7.55 7.00
CA GLY A 219 11.03 -8.14 6.60
C GLY A 219 10.42 -7.52 5.35
N ILE A 220 10.66 -6.23 5.12
CA ILE A 220 10.10 -5.52 3.95
C ILE A 220 11.05 -4.45 3.41
N PHE A 221 11.22 -4.43 2.09
CA PHE A 221 11.90 -3.36 1.35
C PHE A 221 10.89 -2.65 0.43
N TRP A 222 10.56 -1.43 0.81
CA TRP A 222 9.52 -0.62 0.21
C TRP A 222 10.14 0.40 -0.76
N TRP A 223 10.09 0.10 -2.05
CA TRP A 223 10.64 0.94 -3.12
C TRP A 223 9.75 2.14 -3.42
N ASP A 224 10.35 3.23 -3.88
CA ASP A 224 9.58 4.37 -4.38
C ASP A 224 10.21 5.16 -5.52
N THR A 225 9.34 5.64 -6.40
CA THR A 225 9.66 6.47 -7.57
C THR A 225 10.65 5.83 -8.56
N PRO A 226 10.26 4.78 -9.29
CA PRO A 226 11.07 4.24 -10.37
C PRO A 226 11.10 5.25 -11.55
N ARG A 227 12.26 5.84 -11.81
CA ARG A 227 12.47 6.82 -12.91
C ARG A 227 13.79 6.54 -13.61
N LYS A 228 13.75 6.46 -14.95
CA LYS A 228 14.95 6.41 -15.82
C LYS A 228 16.09 5.56 -15.24
N MET A 229 15.83 4.28 -15.03
CA MET A 229 16.86 3.29 -14.67
C MET A 229 17.01 2.34 -15.85
N SER A 230 18.21 1.89 -16.16
CA SER A 230 18.38 0.78 -17.11
C SER A 230 17.82 -0.52 -16.54
N LYS A 231 17.50 -1.47 -17.41
CA LYS A 231 17.01 -2.79 -16.98
C LYS A 231 18.04 -3.50 -16.11
N GLU A 232 19.32 -3.41 -16.46
CA GLU A 232 20.44 -4.01 -15.74
C GLU A 232 20.52 -3.57 -14.27
N ILE A 233 20.34 -2.27 -14.00
CA ILE A 233 20.30 -1.76 -12.62
C ILE A 233 19.11 -2.32 -11.85
N VAL A 234 17.93 -2.35 -12.48
CA VAL A 234 16.72 -2.85 -11.82
C VAL A 234 16.83 -4.34 -11.51
N ASP A 235 17.37 -5.11 -12.45
CA ASP A 235 17.71 -6.53 -12.25
C ASP A 235 18.73 -6.70 -11.11
N SER A 236 19.73 -5.83 -11.03
CA SER A 236 20.73 -5.85 -9.95
C SER A 236 20.12 -5.54 -8.58
N LEU A 237 19.24 -4.54 -8.48
CA LEU A 237 18.55 -4.21 -7.24
C LEU A 237 17.63 -5.35 -6.79
N TYR A 238 16.88 -5.95 -7.71
CA TYR A 238 16.04 -7.11 -7.42
C TYR A 238 16.88 -8.30 -6.93
N LYS A 239 17.97 -8.60 -7.65
CA LYS A 239 18.88 -9.69 -7.30
C LYS A 239 19.54 -9.50 -5.95
N VAL A 240 20.12 -8.34 -5.68
CA VAL A 240 20.74 -8.04 -4.37
C VAL A 240 19.73 -8.17 -3.23
N THR A 241 18.49 -7.75 -3.45
CA THR A 241 17.42 -7.84 -2.45
C THR A 241 17.08 -9.30 -2.11
N THR A 242 16.87 -10.12 -3.14
CA THR A 242 16.44 -11.51 -2.99
C THR A 242 17.57 -12.47 -2.60
N ASP A 243 18.80 -12.23 -3.06
CA ASP A 243 19.97 -13.04 -2.70
C ASP A 243 20.39 -12.83 -1.24
N LEU A 244 20.36 -11.59 -0.74
CA LEU A 244 20.82 -11.26 0.61
C LEU A 244 19.76 -11.52 1.68
N GLN A 245 18.48 -11.35 1.33
CA GLN A 245 17.36 -11.55 2.24
C GLN A 245 16.26 -12.36 1.53
N PRO A 246 16.38 -13.71 1.45
CA PRO A 246 15.44 -14.55 0.70
C PRO A 246 13.98 -14.47 1.20
N GLU A 247 13.76 -14.06 2.46
CA GLU A 247 12.43 -13.90 3.06
C GLU A 247 11.85 -12.49 2.89
N ILE A 248 12.54 -11.57 2.21
CA ILE A 248 12.13 -10.17 2.14
C ILE A 248 10.90 -9.97 1.26
N ILE A 249 10.00 -9.12 1.73
CA ILE A 249 8.82 -8.69 0.97
C ILE A 249 9.14 -7.36 0.28
N THR A 250 8.72 -7.21 -0.97
CA THR A 250 8.87 -5.99 -1.76
C THR A 250 7.52 -5.52 -2.29
N ASN A 251 7.38 -4.21 -2.43
CA ASN A 251 6.20 -3.63 -3.09
C ASN A 251 6.37 -3.56 -4.61
N ASP A 252 5.28 -3.26 -5.31
CA ASP A 252 5.21 -3.15 -6.78
C ASP A 252 5.86 -1.87 -7.38
N ARG A 253 6.79 -1.24 -6.66
CA ARG A 253 7.35 0.08 -7.02
C ARG A 253 8.83 0.08 -7.37
N LEU A 254 9.45 -1.10 -7.56
CA LEU A 254 10.83 -1.18 -8.02
C LEU A 254 10.99 -0.63 -9.46
N GLY A 255 10.01 -0.88 -10.34
CA GLY A 255 9.98 -0.42 -11.73
C GLY A 255 9.98 -1.57 -12.75
N TYR A 256 9.93 -1.24 -14.05
CA TYR A 256 9.80 -2.21 -15.15
C TYR A 256 8.60 -3.16 -14.94
N GLU A 257 8.73 -4.42 -15.33
CA GLU A 257 7.71 -5.47 -15.20
C GLU A 257 7.80 -6.21 -13.85
N TYR A 258 8.60 -5.71 -12.90
CA TYR A 258 8.71 -6.32 -11.57
C TYR A 258 7.41 -6.09 -10.78
N PRO A 259 6.64 -7.16 -10.49
CA PRO A 259 5.32 -7.01 -9.90
C PRO A 259 5.37 -6.71 -8.39
N GLY A 260 6.51 -6.96 -7.74
CA GLY A 260 6.61 -7.02 -6.28
C GLY A 260 5.78 -8.17 -5.69
N ASP A 261 5.84 -8.30 -4.37
CA ASP A 261 5.07 -9.29 -3.61
C ASP A 261 3.66 -8.80 -3.27
N HIS A 262 3.48 -7.47 -3.22
CA HIS A 262 2.18 -6.86 -2.98
C HIS A 262 1.95 -5.57 -3.80
N LYS A 263 0.68 -5.34 -4.11
CA LYS A 263 0.22 -4.10 -4.76
C LYS A 263 0.17 -2.94 -3.76
N THR A 264 0.61 -1.75 -4.17
CA THR A 264 0.55 -0.54 -3.34
C THR A 264 -0.61 0.37 -3.71
N TYR A 265 -1.44 0.71 -2.72
CA TYR A 265 -2.38 1.81 -2.74
C TYR A 265 -1.87 2.94 -1.84
N GLU A 266 -2.14 4.18 -2.22
CA GLU A 266 -1.60 5.35 -1.51
C GLU A 266 -2.71 6.34 -1.16
N ARG A 267 -2.76 6.77 0.11
CA ARG A 267 -3.69 7.75 0.70
C ARG A 267 -5.16 7.35 0.76
N HIS A 268 -5.67 6.59 -0.20
CA HIS A 268 -7.07 6.19 -0.29
C HIS A 268 -7.19 4.68 -0.41
N LEU A 269 -8.08 4.12 0.40
CA LEU A 269 -8.50 2.72 0.26
C LEU A 269 -9.17 2.50 -1.10
N PRO A 270 -8.99 1.32 -1.72
CA PRO A 270 -9.80 0.94 -2.86
C PRO A 270 -11.28 0.84 -2.42
N LYS A 271 -12.20 1.21 -3.30
CA LYS A 271 -13.64 1.17 -2.98
C LYS A 271 -14.22 -0.25 -2.96
N PHE A 272 -13.60 -1.16 -3.71
CA PHE A 272 -13.90 -2.59 -3.76
C PHE A 272 -12.63 -3.40 -3.54
N LYS A 273 -12.77 -4.67 -3.16
CA LYS A 273 -11.64 -5.60 -3.05
C LYS A 273 -10.85 -5.62 -4.36
N PRO A 274 -9.53 -5.33 -4.33
CA PRO A 274 -8.67 -5.46 -5.51
C PRO A 274 -8.58 -6.89 -6.04
N ASP A 275 -8.25 -7.04 -7.32
CA ASP A 275 -7.90 -8.33 -7.92
C ASP A 275 -6.56 -8.88 -7.41
N ALA A 276 -5.68 -7.99 -6.93
CA ALA A 276 -4.40 -8.36 -6.36
C ALA A 276 -4.58 -9.22 -5.10
N LYS A 277 -3.92 -10.40 -5.08
CA LYS A 277 -3.94 -11.33 -3.93
C LYS A 277 -3.44 -10.67 -2.65
N TYR A 278 -2.30 -9.97 -2.75
CA TYR A 278 -1.69 -9.22 -1.66
C TYR A 278 -1.62 -7.75 -2.02
N TRP A 279 -2.06 -6.89 -1.11
CA TRP A 279 -2.06 -5.45 -1.32
C TRP A 279 -2.04 -4.68 -0.01
N GLU A 280 -1.43 -3.51 -0.04
CA GLU A 280 -1.26 -2.63 1.11
C GLU A 280 -1.75 -1.23 0.77
N ILE A 281 -2.44 -0.59 1.71
CA ILE A 281 -2.67 0.86 1.68
C ILE A 281 -1.70 1.54 2.64
N CYS A 282 -0.86 2.44 2.12
CA CYS A 282 -0.09 3.36 2.95
C CYS A 282 -0.84 4.70 3.08
N GLN A 283 -0.92 5.26 4.28
CA GLN A 283 -1.65 6.51 4.52
C GLN A 283 -1.01 7.37 5.63
N PRO A 284 -0.84 8.70 5.44
CA PRO A 284 -0.47 9.61 6.53
C PRO A 284 -1.54 9.68 7.60
N ILE A 285 -1.14 9.76 8.87
CA ILE A 285 -2.09 9.99 9.98
C ILE A 285 -2.73 11.39 9.90
N SER A 286 -2.02 12.35 9.31
CA SER A 286 -2.51 13.69 8.94
C SER A 286 -2.51 13.90 7.41
N ALA A 287 -2.42 15.13 6.91
CA ALA A 287 -2.35 15.41 5.48
C ALA A 287 -0.95 15.14 4.89
N SER A 288 0.10 15.41 5.66
CA SER A 288 1.52 15.31 5.26
C SER A 288 2.14 13.95 5.62
N TRP A 289 3.08 13.44 4.80
CA TRP A 289 3.90 12.28 5.17
C TRP A 289 5.02 12.66 6.13
N GLY A 290 5.86 13.63 5.76
CA GLY A 290 6.87 14.22 6.65
C GLY A 290 6.29 15.26 7.61
N TYR A 291 7.02 15.60 8.67
CA TYR A 291 6.54 16.54 9.69
C TYR A 291 6.32 17.94 9.10
N LYS A 292 5.09 18.45 9.23
CA LYS A 292 4.69 19.78 8.77
C LYS A 292 4.08 20.54 9.94
N SER A 293 4.72 21.63 10.38
CA SER A 293 4.33 22.33 11.61
C SER A 293 2.92 22.94 11.53
N SER A 294 2.49 23.34 10.33
CA SER A 294 1.16 23.87 10.05
C SER A 294 0.09 22.81 9.78
N ASP A 295 0.45 21.53 9.67
CA ASP A 295 -0.52 20.46 9.45
C ASP A 295 -1.23 20.11 10.76
N LYS A 296 -2.53 20.38 10.80
CA LYS A 296 -3.45 20.06 11.90
C LYS A 296 -4.55 19.10 11.47
N ASP A 297 -4.53 18.64 10.21
CA ASP A 297 -5.58 17.81 9.62
C ASP A 297 -5.35 16.33 9.92
N PHE A 298 -5.35 16.00 11.21
CA PHE A 298 -5.22 14.62 11.68
C PHE A 298 -6.53 13.87 11.53
N LYS A 299 -6.48 12.70 10.88
CA LYS A 299 -7.61 11.80 10.74
C LYS A 299 -8.21 11.47 12.10
N SER A 300 -9.54 11.41 12.16
CA SER A 300 -10.24 11.10 13.42
C SER A 300 -9.93 9.67 13.88
N ILE A 301 -10.05 9.40 15.18
CA ILE A 301 -9.94 8.03 15.73
C ILE A 301 -10.92 7.08 15.02
N PRO A 302 -12.21 7.43 14.82
CA PRO A 302 -13.13 6.62 14.04
C PRO A 302 -12.62 6.29 12.63
N THR A 303 -12.07 7.27 11.92
CA THR A 303 -11.52 7.07 10.57
C THR A 303 -10.38 6.05 10.58
N LEU A 304 -9.45 6.14 11.54
CA LEU A 304 -8.29 5.25 11.59
C LEU A 304 -8.68 3.79 11.89
N ILE A 305 -9.58 3.59 12.86
CA ILE A 305 -10.08 2.25 13.20
C ILE A 305 -10.87 1.67 12.02
N ARG A 306 -11.78 2.46 11.42
CA ARG A 306 -12.57 2.00 10.27
C ARG A 306 -11.71 1.75 9.04
N ASN A 307 -10.64 2.51 8.81
CA ASN A 307 -9.70 2.22 7.71
C ASN A 307 -8.97 0.89 7.90
N LEU A 308 -8.56 0.56 9.14
CA LEU A 308 -7.96 -0.75 9.45
C LEU A 308 -8.95 -1.90 9.19
N ILE A 309 -10.19 -1.74 9.64
CA ILE A 309 -11.26 -2.73 9.41
C ILE A 309 -11.55 -2.87 7.92
N ASP A 310 -11.73 -1.76 7.21
CA ASP A 310 -12.02 -1.73 5.77
C ASP A 310 -10.89 -2.42 4.99
N ALA A 311 -9.62 -2.11 5.27
CA ALA A 311 -8.47 -2.79 4.65
C ALA A 311 -8.52 -4.31 4.88
N SER A 312 -8.70 -4.71 6.14
CA SER A 312 -8.73 -6.13 6.54
C SER A 312 -9.92 -6.87 5.91
N SER A 313 -11.09 -6.22 5.82
CA SER A 313 -12.31 -6.78 5.19
C SER A 313 -12.16 -7.05 3.70
N MET A 314 -11.19 -6.39 3.06
CA MET A 314 -10.81 -6.60 1.67
C MET A 314 -9.50 -7.39 1.53
N GLY A 315 -8.99 -7.97 2.62
CA GLY A 315 -7.81 -8.83 2.64
C GLY A 315 -6.47 -8.11 2.51
N GLY A 316 -6.44 -6.78 2.66
CA GLY A 316 -5.22 -5.97 2.57
C GLY A 316 -4.63 -5.60 3.93
N ASN A 317 -3.46 -4.98 3.88
CA ASN A 317 -2.77 -4.42 5.04
C ASN A 317 -2.89 -2.89 5.08
N TYR A 318 -2.86 -2.34 6.29
CA TYR A 318 -2.87 -0.90 6.54
C TYR A 318 -1.54 -0.44 7.12
N LEU A 319 -0.79 0.34 6.34
CA LEU A 319 0.48 0.95 6.75
C LEU A 319 0.26 2.42 7.10
N LEU A 320 0.12 2.70 8.40
CA LEU A 320 -0.22 4.04 8.91
C LEU A 320 1.05 4.82 9.23
N ASN A 321 1.21 5.98 8.58
CA ASN A 321 2.39 6.82 8.72
C ASN A 321 2.33 7.80 9.89
N VAL A 322 3.45 7.92 10.60
CA VAL A 322 3.77 9.01 11.53
C VAL A 322 4.95 9.85 11.03
N SER A 323 5.05 11.06 11.59
CA SER A 323 5.93 12.11 11.08
C SER A 323 6.73 12.73 12.24
N PRO A 324 7.95 12.24 12.55
CA PRO A 324 8.72 12.78 13.65
C PRO A 324 9.24 14.19 13.37
N THR A 325 9.31 15.00 14.43
CA THR A 325 9.90 16.34 14.41
C THR A 325 11.42 16.28 14.22
N SER A 326 12.06 17.41 13.93
CA SER A 326 13.53 17.51 13.93
C SER A 326 14.18 17.24 15.30
N GLN A 327 13.37 17.20 16.36
CA GLN A 327 13.81 16.87 17.72
C GLN A 327 13.67 15.38 18.05
N GLY A 328 13.10 14.57 17.16
CA GLY A 328 12.94 13.13 17.40
C GLY A 328 11.66 12.73 18.14
N THR A 329 10.67 13.62 18.21
CA THR A 329 9.39 13.36 18.88
C THR A 329 8.23 13.25 17.89
N LEU A 330 7.14 12.61 18.31
CA LEU A 330 5.87 12.62 17.58
C LEU A 330 4.94 13.70 18.14
N ALA A 331 4.07 14.25 17.27
CA ALA A 331 3.01 15.14 17.72
C ALA A 331 2.07 14.42 18.71
N PRO A 332 1.66 15.05 19.83
CA PRO A 332 0.75 14.43 20.80
C PRO A 332 -0.57 13.93 20.18
N GLU A 333 -1.05 14.62 19.14
CA GLU A 333 -2.24 14.25 18.37
C GLU A 333 -2.08 12.88 17.69
N ALA A 334 -0.89 12.57 17.17
CA ALA A 334 -0.57 11.28 16.56
C ALA A 334 -0.49 10.18 17.62
N VAL A 335 0.22 10.44 18.72
CA VAL A 335 0.37 9.49 19.85
C VAL A 335 -0.99 9.12 20.42
N THR A 336 -1.85 10.10 20.68
CA THR A 336 -3.21 9.89 21.22
C THR A 336 -4.03 8.98 20.30
N ARG A 337 -3.95 9.18 18.99
CA ARG A 337 -4.68 8.39 17.99
C ARG A 337 -4.17 6.96 17.90
N LEU A 338 -2.85 6.76 17.88
CA LEU A 338 -2.25 5.43 17.88
C LEU A 338 -2.64 4.64 19.12
N LYS A 339 -2.59 5.26 20.30
CA LYS A 339 -3.05 4.64 21.56
C LYS A 339 -4.54 4.31 21.54
N ALA A 340 -5.37 5.16 20.95
CA ALA A 340 -6.80 4.89 20.81
C ALA A 340 -7.08 3.68 19.89
N VAL A 341 -6.36 3.56 18.77
CA VAL A 341 -6.44 2.36 17.90
C VAL A 341 -5.99 1.12 18.66
N GLY A 342 -4.88 1.20 19.41
CA GLY A 342 -4.40 0.12 20.28
C GLY A 342 -5.41 -0.31 21.34
N LYS A 343 -6.09 0.67 21.98
CA LYS A 343 -7.16 0.42 22.94
C LYS A 343 -8.31 -0.37 22.33
N TRP A 344 -8.73 -0.04 21.12
CA TRP A 344 -9.77 -0.80 20.40
C TRP A 344 -9.29 -2.21 20.05
N LEU A 345 -8.06 -2.36 19.57
CA LEU A 345 -7.46 -3.65 19.22
C LEU A 345 -7.25 -4.56 20.44
N LYS A 346 -7.05 -4.02 21.64
CA LYS A 346 -6.91 -4.85 22.86
C LYS A 346 -8.09 -5.82 23.03
N THR A 347 -9.29 -5.37 22.71
CA THR A 347 -10.52 -6.18 22.73
C THR A 347 -10.76 -6.90 21.41
N ASN A 348 -10.56 -6.21 20.29
CA ASN A 348 -11.08 -6.66 18.98
C ASN A 348 -10.04 -7.32 18.07
N LYS A 349 -8.77 -7.48 18.49
CA LYS A 349 -7.66 -7.95 17.65
C LYS A 349 -7.92 -9.24 16.87
N GLU A 350 -8.67 -10.20 17.43
CA GLU A 350 -8.93 -11.48 16.74
C GLU A 350 -9.74 -11.31 15.44
N SER A 351 -10.46 -10.19 15.31
CA SER A 351 -11.21 -9.79 14.12
C SER A 351 -10.39 -9.05 13.06
N ILE A 352 -9.10 -8.84 13.30
CA ILE A 352 -8.19 -8.16 12.36
C ILE A 352 -7.05 -9.11 11.97
N TYR A 353 -6.19 -9.48 12.92
CA TYR A 353 -5.00 -10.29 12.62
C TYR A 353 -5.37 -11.67 12.12
N GLY A 354 -4.72 -12.10 11.04
CA GLY A 354 -4.96 -13.42 10.42
C GLY A 354 -6.31 -13.59 9.76
N THR A 355 -7.09 -12.51 9.61
CA THR A 355 -8.35 -12.58 8.87
C THR A 355 -8.14 -12.57 7.37
N GLN A 356 -9.07 -13.15 6.62
CA GLN A 356 -9.19 -13.01 5.17
C GLN A 356 -10.31 -12.01 4.82
N ALA A 357 -10.38 -11.68 3.53
CA ALA A 357 -11.42 -10.82 2.98
C ALA A 357 -12.83 -11.40 3.21
N SER A 358 -13.82 -10.52 3.34
CA SER A 358 -15.23 -10.89 3.30
C SER A 358 -15.58 -11.56 1.97
N PRO A 359 -16.27 -12.70 1.98
CA PRO A 359 -16.89 -13.24 0.78
C PRO A 359 -18.23 -12.55 0.47
N CYS A 360 -18.83 -11.82 1.41
CA CYS A 360 -20.18 -11.25 1.34
C CYS A 360 -20.22 -9.78 0.86
N GLY A 361 -19.15 -9.29 0.24
CA GLY A 361 -19.05 -7.88 -0.17
C GLY A 361 -19.11 -6.91 1.01
N LYS A 362 -19.68 -5.72 0.77
CA LYS A 362 -19.76 -4.60 1.71
C LYS A 362 -21.21 -4.41 2.19
N PRO A 363 -21.55 -4.75 3.44
CA PRO A 363 -22.87 -4.47 4.00
C PRO A 363 -23.02 -2.99 4.37
N ASP A 364 -24.27 -2.52 4.43
CA ASP A 364 -24.58 -1.12 4.75
C ASP A 364 -24.28 -0.75 6.22
N TRP A 365 -24.44 -1.72 7.13
CA TRP A 365 -24.25 -1.53 8.57
C TRP A 365 -22.78 -1.56 9.02
N GLY A 366 -21.83 -1.91 8.13
CA GLY A 366 -20.43 -2.06 8.51
C GLY A 366 -19.56 -2.92 7.59
N ARG A 367 -18.74 -3.81 8.16
CA ARG A 367 -17.83 -4.69 7.41
C ARG A 367 -17.79 -6.10 8.00
N ILE A 368 -17.27 -7.03 7.22
CA ILE A 368 -17.01 -8.40 7.65
C ILE A 368 -15.54 -8.73 7.42
N THR A 369 -14.88 -9.33 8.41
CA THR A 369 -13.61 -10.04 8.20
C THR A 369 -13.84 -11.52 8.50
N THR A 370 -13.02 -12.40 7.91
CA THR A 370 -13.27 -13.84 7.99
C THR A 370 -12.06 -14.63 8.47
N LYS A 371 -12.30 -15.76 9.12
CA LYS A 371 -11.29 -16.79 9.38
C LYS A 371 -11.85 -18.14 9.01
N SER A 372 -11.19 -18.83 8.09
CA SER A 372 -11.53 -20.21 7.71
C SER A 372 -10.54 -21.20 8.31
N ALA A 373 -11.06 -22.30 8.85
CA ALA A 373 -10.28 -23.42 9.39
C ALA A 373 -10.96 -24.73 8.98
N GLY A 374 -10.43 -25.36 7.92
CA GLY A 374 -11.08 -26.50 7.28
C GLY A 374 -12.44 -26.11 6.72
N ASP A 375 -13.50 -26.81 7.15
CA ASP A 375 -14.87 -26.48 6.78
C ASP A 375 -15.52 -25.44 7.70
N LYS A 376 -14.90 -25.08 8.84
CA LYS A 376 -15.46 -24.09 9.76
C LYS A 376 -15.07 -22.69 9.35
N THR A 377 -16.04 -21.77 9.43
CA THR A 377 -15.81 -20.37 9.09
C THR A 377 -16.28 -19.47 10.23
N THR A 378 -15.46 -18.49 10.61
CA THR A 378 -15.83 -17.45 11.55
C THR A 378 -15.90 -16.12 10.82
N PHE A 379 -17.06 -15.46 10.87
CA PHE A 379 -17.25 -14.09 10.43
C PHE A 379 -17.18 -13.17 11.66
N TYR A 380 -16.42 -12.09 11.52
CA TYR A 380 -16.44 -10.98 12.47
C TYR A 380 -17.20 -9.84 11.83
N LEU A 381 -18.37 -9.53 12.38
CA LEU A 381 -19.25 -8.47 11.92
C LEU A 381 -18.85 -7.18 12.65
N HIS A 382 -18.21 -6.27 11.94
CA HIS A 382 -17.80 -4.96 12.44
C HIS A 382 -18.95 -3.99 12.21
N VAL A 383 -19.76 -3.74 13.24
CA VAL A 383 -20.96 -2.91 13.17
C VAL A 383 -20.59 -1.46 13.46
N TYR A 384 -20.75 -0.61 12.45
CA TYR A 384 -20.43 0.83 12.54
C TYR A 384 -21.62 1.64 13.06
N ASP A 385 -22.82 1.26 12.64
CA ASP A 385 -24.06 1.97 12.94
C ASP A 385 -24.94 1.06 13.81
N TRP A 386 -24.57 0.93 15.08
CA TRP A 386 -25.28 0.08 16.03
C TRP A 386 -26.60 0.72 16.46
N GLN A 387 -27.71 0.13 16.04
CA GLN A 387 -29.05 0.51 16.48
C GLN A 387 -29.70 -0.65 17.20
N GLU A 388 -30.30 -0.38 18.36
CA GLU A 388 -30.97 -1.41 19.14
C GLU A 388 -32.12 -2.02 18.32
N ASN A 389 -32.28 -3.35 18.41
CA ASN A 389 -33.23 -4.14 17.62
C ASN A 389 -33.04 -4.13 16.10
N ALA A 390 -32.01 -3.46 15.57
CA ALA A 390 -31.70 -3.53 14.15
C ALA A 390 -31.38 -4.97 13.74
N GLU A 391 -31.75 -5.29 12.51
CA GLU A 391 -31.52 -6.58 11.88
C GLU A 391 -30.40 -6.42 10.86
N LEU A 392 -29.32 -7.18 11.03
CA LEU A 392 -28.14 -7.12 10.17
C LEU A 392 -28.24 -8.25 9.14
N PRO A 393 -28.62 -7.97 7.89
CA PRO A 393 -28.58 -8.96 6.83
C PRO A 393 -27.13 -9.31 6.50
N ILE A 394 -26.89 -10.59 6.23
CA ILE A 394 -25.61 -11.15 5.81
C ILE A 394 -25.89 -12.00 4.58
N GLU A 395 -25.14 -11.76 3.50
CA GLU A 395 -25.32 -12.41 2.20
C GLU A 395 -24.81 -13.86 2.20
N ILE A 396 -25.38 -14.70 3.07
CA ILE A 396 -25.18 -16.15 3.14
C ILE A 396 -26.51 -16.86 3.41
N ARG A 397 -26.60 -18.12 2.99
CA ARG A 397 -27.77 -19.00 3.23
C ARG A 397 -27.60 -19.91 4.46
N ASN A 398 -26.38 -20.05 4.98
CA ASN A 398 -26.11 -20.94 6.10
C ASN A 398 -26.85 -20.50 7.38
N ASP A 399 -27.19 -21.48 8.20
CA ASP A 399 -27.52 -21.24 9.60
C ASP A 399 -26.26 -20.90 10.42
N ALA A 400 -26.47 -20.09 11.46
CA ALA A 400 -25.43 -19.78 12.43
C ALA A 400 -25.23 -20.96 13.40
N ALA A 401 -24.00 -21.46 13.53
CA ALA A 401 -23.65 -22.39 14.61
C ALA A 401 -23.58 -21.68 15.98
N SER A 402 -23.13 -20.42 15.99
CA SER A 402 -23.23 -19.54 17.17
C SER A 402 -23.06 -18.09 16.76
N CYS A 403 -23.71 -17.16 17.47
CA CYS A 403 -23.56 -15.73 17.27
C CYS A 403 -23.48 -14.99 18.62
N TYR A 404 -22.39 -14.27 18.87
CA TYR A 404 -22.14 -13.63 20.17
C TYR A 404 -21.25 -12.39 20.05
N LEU A 405 -21.27 -11.54 21.07
CA LEU A 405 -20.46 -10.34 21.09
C LEU A 405 -18.99 -10.67 21.39
N LEU A 406 -18.06 -10.11 20.63
CA LEU A 406 -16.64 -10.39 20.82
C LEU A 406 -16.14 -9.96 22.21
N ALA A 407 -16.53 -8.76 22.63
CA ALA A 407 -16.14 -8.18 23.92
C ALA A 407 -16.76 -8.90 25.13
N ASP A 408 -17.86 -9.63 24.94
CA ASP A 408 -18.54 -10.41 25.97
C ASP A 408 -19.22 -11.62 25.34
N LYS A 409 -18.56 -12.78 25.42
CA LYS A 409 -19.02 -14.02 24.79
C LYS A 409 -20.32 -14.55 25.39
N SER A 410 -20.75 -14.06 26.56
CA SER A 410 -22.02 -14.45 27.19
C SER A 410 -23.22 -13.79 26.49
N ARG A 411 -23.05 -12.60 25.91
CA ARG A 411 -24.08 -11.90 25.15
C ARG A 411 -24.25 -12.53 23.77
N LYS A 412 -25.32 -13.31 23.62
CA LYS A 412 -25.71 -13.98 22.37
C LYS A 412 -26.67 -13.11 21.55
N PHE A 413 -26.63 -13.29 20.23
CA PHE A 413 -27.57 -12.65 19.31
C PHE A 413 -28.45 -13.68 18.63
N ALA A 414 -29.74 -13.37 18.49
CA ALA A 414 -30.67 -14.21 17.75
C ALA A 414 -30.35 -14.14 16.25
N THR A 415 -30.39 -15.30 15.59
CA THR A 415 -30.17 -15.43 14.15
C THR A 415 -31.33 -16.14 13.50
N LYS A 416 -31.69 -15.75 12.29
CA LYS A 416 -32.75 -16.41 11.49
C LYS A 416 -32.49 -16.20 10.01
N ILE A 417 -32.98 -17.12 9.18
CA ILE A 417 -33.06 -16.90 7.74
C ILE A 417 -34.31 -16.06 7.45
N LYS A 418 -34.12 -14.94 6.76
CA LYS A 418 -35.19 -14.07 6.23
C LYS A 418 -34.92 -13.81 4.77
N GLU A 419 -35.93 -13.95 3.92
CA GLU A 419 -35.79 -13.67 2.47
C GLU A 419 -34.59 -14.41 1.84
N GLY A 420 -34.35 -15.64 2.29
CA GLY A 420 -33.25 -16.48 1.80
C GLY A 420 -31.86 -16.10 2.28
N ARG A 421 -31.71 -15.14 3.21
CA ARG A 421 -30.41 -14.72 3.77
C ARG A 421 -30.37 -14.74 5.30
N LEU A 422 -29.20 -14.97 5.88
CA LEU A 422 -29.03 -14.93 7.34
C LEU A 422 -29.17 -13.50 7.86
N THR A 423 -29.90 -13.34 8.96
CA THR A 423 -30.07 -12.07 9.66
C THR A 423 -29.68 -12.22 11.13
N VAL A 424 -28.86 -11.30 11.64
CA VAL A 424 -28.51 -11.20 13.06
C VAL A 424 -29.30 -10.05 13.69
N LYS A 425 -30.07 -10.32 14.74
CA LYS A 425 -30.81 -9.26 15.47
C LYS A 425 -29.97 -8.70 16.61
N LEU A 426 -29.69 -7.40 16.56
CA LEU A 426 -29.01 -6.68 17.64
C LEU A 426 -29.91 -6.58 18.89
N SER A 427 -29.29 -6.68 20.07
CA SER A 427 -29.94 -6.49 21.36
C SER A 427 -28.96 -5.84 22.33
N GLY A 428 -29.38 -4.86 23.12
CA GLY A 428 -28.55 -4.11 24.08
C GLY A 428 -27.64 -3.04 23.47
N PRO A 429 -26.88 -2.29 24.29
CA PRO A 429 -26.06 -1.16 23.86
C PRO A 429 -24.79 -1.58 23.11
N ALA A 430 -24.29 -0.71 22.22
CA ALA A 430 -23.01 -0.90 21.55
C ALA A 430 -21.85 -0.88 22.56
N PRO A 431 -20.99 -1.92 22.60
CA PRO A 431 -19.81 -1.91 23.48
C PRO A 431 -18.75 -0.87 23.08
N ASP A 432 -18.72 -0.49 21.81
CA ASP A 432 -17.82 0.52 21.26
C ASP A 432 -18.55 1.36 20.21
N SER A 433 -18.42 2.69 20.31
CA SER A 433 -19.13 3.65 19.46
C SER A 433 -18.52 3.83 18.06
N VAL A 434 -17.31 3.34 17.83
CA VAL A 434 -16.63 3.41 16.52
C VAL A 434 -16.97 2.20 15.67
N ALA A 435 -16.76 1.01 16.25
CA ALA A 435 -17.03 -0.27 15.64
C ALA A 435 -17.14 -1.36 16.71
N SER A 436 -18.34 -1.93 16.85
CA SER A 436 -18.59 -3.06 17.74
C SER A 436 -18.54 -4.38 16.97
N VAL A 437 -17.89 -5.40 17.54
CA VAL A 437 -17.63 -6.66 16.83
C VAL A 437 -18.50 -7.80 17.35
N ILE A 438 -19.24 -8.43 16.44
CA ILE A 438 -19.99 -9.66 16.69
C ILE A 438 -19.27 -10.82 16.01
N VAL A 439 -19.15 -11.95 16.71
CA VAL A 439 -18.61 -13.19 16.17
C VAL A 439 -19.77 -14.09 15.74
N LEU A 440 -19.80 -14.41 14.45
CA LEU A 440 -20.71 -15.36 13.84
C LEU A 440 -19.91 -16.59 13.39
N LYS A 441 -20.18 -17.75 13.97
CA LYS A 441 -19.55 -19.01 13.56
C LYS A 441 -20.50 -19.83 12.69
N LEU A 442 -19.95 -20.38 11.63
CA LEU A 442 -20.59 -21.35 10.75
C LEU A 442 -19.95 -22.71 11.00
N ALA A 443 -20.76 -23.78 11.02
CA ALA A 443 -20.26 -25.15 11.10
C ALA A 443 -19.62 -25.62 9.78
N GLU A 444 -19.95 -24.94 8.69
CA GLU A 444 -19.62 -25.28 7.31
C GLU A 444 -19.07 -24.06 6.57
N LYS A 445 -18.59 -24.29 5.33
CA LYS A 445 -18.15 -23.23 4.43
C LYS A 445 -19.35 -22.34 4.09
N PRO A 446 -19.14 -21.02 3.93
CA PRO A 446 -20.23 -20.11 3.64
C PRO A 446 -20.83 -20.42 2.25
N ASP A 447 -22.13 -20.70 2.21
CA ASP A 447 -22.99 -20.64 1.03
C ASP A 447 -23.36 -19.18 0.80
N VAL A 448 -22.43 -18.48 0.16
CA VAL A 448 -22.52 -17.05 -0.10
C VAL A 448 -23.61 -16.79 -1.13
N ILE A 449 -24.49 -15.83 -0.84
CA ILE A 449 -25.40 -15.30 -1.83
C ILE A 449 -24.55 -14.44 -2.77
N PRO A 450 -24.44 -14.81 -4.07
CA PRO A 450 -23.60 -14.07 -4.98
C PRO A 450 -24.01 -12.60 -4.96
N PRO A 451 -23.06 -11.66 -4.85
CA PRO A 451 -23.41 -10.26 -4.99
C PRO A 451 -24.10 -10.08 -6.33
N LYS A 452 -25.19 -9.31 -6.35
CA LYS A 452 -25.87 -8.95 -7.58
C LYS A 452 -24.80 -8.50 -8.58
N PRO A 453 -24.73 -9.11 -9.79
CA PRO A 453 -23.77 -8.70 -10.79
C PRO A 453 -23.84 -7.20 -10.99
N PHE A 454 -22.69 -6.57 -11.29
CA PHE A 454 -22.65 -5.14 -11.55
C PHE A 454 -23.73 -4.78 -12.56
N GLY A 455 -24.64 -3.87 -12.23
CA GLY A 455 -25.89 -3.72 -12.96
C GLY A 455 -26.86 -2.78 -12.29
N GLN A 456 -28.14 -3.00 -12.51
CA GLN A 456 -29.21 -2.15 -11.97
C GLN A 456 -29.31 -2.29 -10.44
N ASN A 457 -29.51 -1.17 -9.74
CA ASN A 457 -30.04 -1.19 -8.39
C ASN A 457 -31.55 -1.53 -8.41
N ASP A 458 -32.21 -1.53 -7.25
CA ASP A 458 -33.64 -1.84 -7.14
C ASP A 458 -34.55 -0.79 -7.80
N GLU A 459 -34.02 0.40 -8.09
CA GLU A 459 -34.68 1.47 -8.84
C GLU A 459 -34.41 1.39 -10.35
N GLY A 460 -33.68 0.37 -10.82
CA GLY A 460 -33.33 0.20 -12.23
C GLY A 460 -32.14 1.06 -12.72
N ILE A 461 -31.47 1.79 -11.83
CA ILE A 461 -30.34 2.70 -12.14
C ILE A 461 -29.03 1.90 -12.19
N VAL A 462 -28.19 2.17 -13.19
CA VAL A 462 -26.81 1.67 -13.27
C VAL A 462 -25.83 2.83 -13.09
N ALA A 463 -25.02 2.78 -12.03
CA ALA A 463 -23.91 3.72 -11.81
C ALA A 463 -22.58 3.08 -12.25
N PHE A 464 -21.99 3.56 -13.35
CA PHE A 464 -20.74 3.04 -13.87
C PHE A 464 -19.54 3.64 -13.15
N TYR A 465 -19.10 2.91 -12.12
CA TYR A 465 -17.96 3.28 -11.30
C TYR A 465 -16.66 3.32 -12.12
N ASN A 466 -15.92 4.44 -12.03
CA ASN A 466 -14.72 4.69 -12.82
C ASN A 466 -13.62 3.65 -12.56
N GLU A 467 -13.53 3.16 -11.33
CA GLU A 467 -12.57 2.14 -10.89
C GLU A 467 -12.85 0.75 -11.47
N ARG A 468 -14.08 0.50 -11.95
CA ARG A 468 -14.46 -0.76 -12.64
C ARG A 468 -14.37 -0.65 -14.16
N ALA A 469 -13.95 0.50 -14.68
CA ALA A 469 -13.81 0.70 -16.12
C ALA A 469 -12.69 -0.19 -16.66
N GLN A 470 -12.97 -0.85 -17.76
CA GLN A 470 -12.00 -1.64 -18.50
C GLN A 470 -11.48 -0.82 -19.68
N PHE A 471 -10.23 -1.07 -20.05
CA PHE A 471 -9.51 -0.29 -21.06
C PHE A 471 -8.94 -1.22 -22.11
N GLN A 472 -9.12 -0.90 -23.39
CA GLN A 472 -8.38 -1.53 -24.47
C GLN A 472 -7.50 -0.47 -25.14
N ASN A 473 -6.24 -0.42 -24.73
CA ASN A 473 -5.24 0.56 -25.17
C ASN A 473 -4.37 -0.06 -26.29
N LEU A 474 -4.86 -0.04 -27.52
CA LEU A 474 -4.22 -0.72 -28.67
C LEU A 474 -2.81 -0.19 -29.01
N HIS A 475 -2.55 1.11 -28.76
CA HIS A 475 -1.25 1.74 -29.01
C HIS A 475 -0.82 2.59 -27.81
N GLY A 476 -0.02 2.00 -26.91
CA GLY A 476 0.57 2.65 -25.74
C GLY A 476 -0.42 2.97 -24.60
N PRO A 477 0.07 3.24 -23.38
CA PRO A 477 -0.78 3.50 -22.21
C PRO A 477 -1.55 4.81 -22.39
N SER A 478 -2.84 4.73 -22.68
CA SER A 478 -3.70 5.89 -22.93
C SER A 478 -4.83 6.01 -21.91
N ALA A 479 -6.07 5.58 -22.13
CA ALA A 479 -7.12 5.75 -21.11
C ALA A 479 -6.76 5.02 -19.79
N ARG A 480 -6.96 5.68 -18.64
CA ARG A 480 -6.81 5.07 -17.31
C ARG A 480 -7.66 5.74 -16.25
N TYR A 481 -7.97 4.97 -15.21
CA TYR A 481 -8.53 5.50 -13.98
C TYR A 481 -7.52 6.42 -13.27
N ASN A 482 -7.99 7.57 -12.83
CA ASN A 482 -7.28 8.54 -12.00
C ASN A 482 -7.98 8.65 -10.64
N SER A 483 -7.47 7.91 -9.66
CA SER A 483 -8.00 7.88 -8.30
C SER A 483 -8.00 9.25 -7.61
N SER A 484 -7.06 10.14 -7.95
CA SER A 484 -6.98 11.47 -7.29
C SER A 484 -8.13 12.41 -7.65
N LYS A 485 -8.70 12.26 -8.85
CA LYS A 485 -9.81 13.08 -9.36
C LYS A 485 -11.14 12.30 -9.42
N ASP A 486 -11.09 11.01 -9.06
CA ASP A 486 -12.10 10.01 -9.33
C ASP A 486 -12.70 10.16 -10.73
N CYS A 487 -11.85 9.98 -11.74
CA CYS A 487 -12.26 10.10 -13.13
C CYS A 487 -11.45 9.18 -14.03
N ILE A 488 -11.94 8.96 -15.24
CA ILE A 488 -11.18 8.35 -16.32
C ILE A 488 -10.48 9.47 -17.07
N GLY A 489 -9.16 9.35 -17.19
CA GLY A 489 -8.32 10.40 -17.76
C GLY A 489 -7.09 9.86 -18.47
N LYS A 490 -6.19 10.79 -18.83
CA LYS A 490 -5.01 10.54 -19.70
C LYS A 490 -5.36 9.85 -21.03
N TRP A 491 -6.60 10.00 -21.46
CA TRP A 491 -7.15 9.40 -22.66
C TRP A 491 -6.79 10.25 -23.88
N SER A 492 -5.53 10.21 -24.29
CA SER A 492 -5.04 10.99 -25.44
C SER A 492 -5.11 10.23 -26.76
N SER A 493 -5.07 8.90 -26.74
CA SER A 493 -5.16 8.09 -27.94
C SER A 493 -6.59 8.03 -28.46
N ALA A 494 -6.77 8.27 -29.75
CA ALA A 494 -8.05 8.07 -30.43
C ALA A 494 -8.37 6.58 -30.71
N THR A 495 -7.43 5.67 -30.43
CA THR A 495 -7.61 4.21 -30.62
C THR A 495 -7.86 3.46 -29.31
N ALA A 496 -7.85 4.15 -28.17
CA ALA A 496 -8.17 3.56 -26.88
C ALA A 496 -9.68 3.60 -26.62
N LEU A 497 -10.26 2.50 -26.17
CA LEU A 497 -11.67 2.46 -25.74
C LEU A 497 -11.79 2.19 -24.23
N VAL A 498 -12.90 2.68 -23.68
CA VAL A 498 -13.28 2.50 -22.28
C VAL A 498 -14.62 1.80 -22.25
N TYR A 499 -14.76 0.77 -21.43
CA TYR A 499 -16.01 0.03 -21.36
C TYR A 499 -16.31 -0.55 -20.00
N TRP A 500 -17.57 -0.91 -19.81
CA TRP A 500 -18.06 -1.68 -18.67
C TRP A 500 -18.94 -2.81 -19.17
N THR A 501 -18.84 -3.97 -18.52
CA THR A 501 -19.79 -5.08 -18.64
C THR A 501 -20.70 -5.10 -17.43
N PHE A 502 -22.01 -5.21 -17.64
CA PHE A 502 -23.00 -5.08 -16.58
C PHE A 502 -24.29 -5.85 -16.90
N VAL A 503 -25.15 -6.06 -15.91
CA VAL A 503 -26.41 -6.80 -16.04
C VAL A 503 -27.62 -5.86 -15.98
N ILE A 504 -28.58 -6.12 -16.87
CA ILE A 504 -29.92 -5.54 -16.87
C ILE A 504 -30.90 -6.61 -16.40
N ASP A 505 -31.63 -6.32 -15.33
CA ASP A 505 -32.73 -7.14 -14.82
C ASP A 505 -34.07 -6.68 -15.41
N TYR A 506 -34.27 -5.37 -15.49
CA TYR A 506 -35.48 -4.71 -15.94
C TYR A 506 -35.21 -3.96 -17.26
N PRO A 507 -35.58 -4.52 -18.42
CA PRO A 507 -35.41 -3.86 -19.70
C PRO A 507 -36.26 -2.61 -19.82
N GLY A 508 -35.88 -1.69 -20.71
CA GLY A 508 -36.59 -0.44 -20.89
C GLY A 508 -35.78 0.59 -21.67
N VAL A 509 -36.28 1.81 -21.68
CA VAL A 509 -35.55 2.96 -22.21
C VAL A 509 -34.79 3.60 -21.06
N PHE A 510 -33.50 3.81 -21.26
CA PHE A 510 -32.64 4.44 -20.26
C PHE A 510 -32.06 5.73 -20.78
N HIS A 511 -31.94 6.72 -19.89
CA HIS A 511 -31.23 7.96 -20.15
C HIS A 511 -29.84 7.90 -19.54
N ILE A 512 -28.80 8.13 -20.35
CA ILE A 512 -27.41 8.10 -19.90
C ILE A 512 -26.86 9.51 -19.80
N THR A 513 -26.24 9.80 -18.66
CA THR A 513 -25.53 11.05 -18.40
C THR A 513 -24.13 10.76 -17.88
N CYS A 514 -23.24 11.74 -18.00
CA CYS A 514 -21.94 11.71 -17.34
C CYS A 514 -21.48 13.13 -17.02
N GLU A 515 -20.32 13.25 -16.38
CA GLU A 515 -19.59 14.50 -16.23
C GLU A 515 -18.32 14.49 -17.06
N SER A 516 -17.99 15.59 -17.73
CA SER A 516 -16.76 15.72 -18.54
C SER A 516 -15.99 17.02 -18.26
N ALA A 517 -14.67 16.97 -18.40
CA ALA A 517 -13.76 18.10 -18.20
C ALA A 517 -12.59 18.09 -19.20
N GLY A 518 -12.36 19.22 -19.87
CA GLY A 518 -11.30 19.33 -20.88
C GLY A 518 -11.20 20.71 -21.54
N LYS A 519 -10.04 20.97 -22.16
CA LYS A 519 -9.67 22.30 -22.69
C LYS A 519 -10.25 22.63 -24.06
N ASN A 520 -10.54 21.62 -24.87
CA ASN A 520 -10.96 21.78 -26.27
C ASN A 520 -12.33 21.18 -26.46
N ASN A 521 -13.02 21.35 -27.58
CA ASN A 521 -14.16 20.48 -27.89
C ASN A 521 -13.64 19.10 -28.32
N SER A 522 -14.41 18.04 -28.07
CA SER A 522 -14.08 16.66 -28.47
C SER A 522 -15.34 15.86 -28.82
N GLU A 523 -15.17 14.63 -29.31
CA GLU A 523 -16.27 13.71 -29.62
C GLU A 523 -15.89 12.26 -29.34
N PHE A 524 -16.83 11.50 -28.77
CA PHE A 524 -16.77 10.03 -28.71
C PHE A 524 -18.09 9.43 -29.25
N THR A 525 -18.07 8.14 -29.52
CA THR A 525 -19.28 7.34 -29.71
C THR A 525 -19.52 6.47 -28.49
N VAL A 526 -20.79 6.30 -28.12
CA VAL A 526 -21.24 5.33 -27.11
C VAL A 526 -22.01 4.24 -27.81
N GLU A 527 -21.57 3.01 -27.62
CA GLU A 527 -22.24 1.80 -28.09
C GLU A 527 -22.85 1.05 -26.90
N LEU A 528 -24.14 0.73 -27.00
CA LEU A 528 -24.87 -0.07 -26.02
C LEU A 528 -26.04 -0.79 -26.70
N ALA A 529 -26.19 -2.09 -26.43
CA ALA A 529 -27.31 -2.90 -26.94
C ALA A 529 -27.52 -2.77 -28.47
N GLY A 530 -26.42 -2.75 -29.24
CA GLY A 530 -26.45 -2.60 -30.70
C GLY A 530 -26.78 -1.20 -31.21
N GLN A 531 -27.03 -0.22 -30.34
CA GLN A 531 -27.20 1.18 -30.69
C GLN A 531 -25.88 1.94 -30.53
N THR A 532 -25.57 2.81 -31.49
CA THR A 532 -24.42 3.71 -31.41
C THR A 532 -24.89 5.15 -31.45
N LYS A 533 -24.42 5.98 -30.51
CA LYS A 533 -24.66 7.43 -30.51
C LYS A 533 -23.36 8.19 -30.49
N ARG A 534 -23.28 9.23 -31.30
CA ARG A 534 -22.17 10.18 -31.32
C ARG A 534 -22.46 11.33 -30.36
N VAL A 535 -21.54 11.60 -29.44
CA VAL A 535 -21.68 12.61 -28.41
C VAL A 535 -20.62 13.69 -28.59
N LYS A 536 -21.07 14.94 -28.66
CA LYS A 536 -20.20 16.11 -28.68
C LYS A 536 -19.89 16.53 -27.25
N ILE A 537 -18.61 16.76 -26.97
CA ILE A 537 -18.10 17.12 -25.65
C ILE A 537 -17.65 18.58 -25.69
N PRO A 538 -18.39 19.51 -25.07
CA PRO A 538 -17.98 20.90 -25.01
C PRO A 538 -16.74 21.09 -24.14
N ALA A 539 -15.89 22.05 -24.51
CA ALA A 539 -14.79 22.50 -23.68
C ALA A 539 -15.32 23.07 -22.37
N THR A 540 -14.71 22.68 -21.25
CA THR A 540 -14.93 23.30 -19.94
C THR A 540 -13.81 24.28 -19.57
N GLY A 541 -12.77 24.37 -20.41
CA GLY A 541 -11.62 25.25 -20.26
C GLY A 541 -10.50 24.68 -19.40
N ARG A 542 -10.80 23.70 -18.54
CA ARG A 542 -9.84 23.01 -17.66
C ARG A 542 -10.17 21.53 -17.53
N ASP A 543 -9.16 20.71 -17.24
CA ASP A 543 -9.28 19.26 -17.11
C ASP A 543 -9.79 18.79 -15.73
N ASP A 544 -10.22 19.72 -14.87
CA ASP A 544 -10.76 19.47 -13.53
C ASP A 544 -12.05 20.24 -13.22
N ILE A 545 -12.56 21.03 -14.17
CA ILE A 545 -13.90 21.63 -14.09
C ILE A 545 -14.84 20.71 -14.84
N PHE A 546 -15.53 19.85 -14.09
CA PHE A 546 -16.50 18.89 -14.62
C PHE A 546 -17.85 19.56 -14.85
N LYS A 547 -18.46 19.27 -16.00
CA LYS A 547 -19.83 19.66 -16.33
C LYS A 547 -20.62 18.45 -16.78
N ASN A 548 -21.91 18.45 -16.46
CA ASN A 548 -22.84 17.43 -16.92
C ASN A 548 -22.88 17.40 -18.45
N LEU A 549 -22.85 16.19 -18.98
CA LEU A 549 -22.91 15.87 -20.39
C LEU A 549 -24.03 14.84 -20.59
N ASP A 550 -25.00 15.22 -21.41
CA ASP A 550 -26.05 14.32 -21.85
C ASP A 550 -25.53 13.42 -22.98
N ILE A 551 -25.62 12.10 -22.79
CA ILE A 551 -25.28 11.09 -23.80
C ILE A 551 -26.54 10.71 -24.60
N GLY A 552 -27.71 10.81 -23.97
CA GLY A 552 -29.01 10.52 -24.56
C GLY A 552 -29.57 9.15 -24.17
N LYS A 553 -30.68 8.78 -24.83
CA LYS A 553 -31.47 7.59 -24.49
C LYS A 553 -31.04 6.32 -25.23
N PHE A 554 -31.07 5.16 -24.59
CA PHE A 554 -30.83 3.85 -25.20
C PHE A 554 -31.94 2.89 -24.82
N GLU A 555 -32.46 2.13 -25.78
CA GLU A 555 -33.46 1.09 -25.51
C GLU A 555 -32.80 -0.27 -25.30
N ILE A 556 -33.07 -0.94 -24.19
CA ILE A 556 -32.63 -2.32 -23.94
C ILE A 556 -33.87 -3.19 -23.87
N LYS A 557 -33.95 -4.19 -24.76
CA LYS A 557 -35.19 -4.96 -25.00
C LYS A 557 -35.32 -6.22 -24.16
N LYS A 558 -34.23 -6.73 -23.59
CA LYS A 558 -34.21 -8.00 -22.86
C LYS A 558 -33.33 -7.90 -21.62
N PRO A 559 -33.61 -8.69 -20.57
CA PRO A 559 -32.69 -8.84 -19.46
C PRO A 559 -31.44 -9.58 -19.93
N GLY A 560 -30.33 -9.38 -19.24
CA GLY A 560 -29.08 -10.07 -19.52
C GLY A 560 -27.86 -9.20 -19.36
N GLU A 561 -26.73 -9.73 -19.81
CA GLU A 561 -25.43 -9.08 -19.73
C GLU A 561 -25.20 -8.18 -20.96
N TYR A 562 -24.75 -6.95 -20.71
CA TYR A 562 -24.53 -5.92 -21.71
C TYR A 562 -23.15 -5.29 -21.53
N LYS A 563 -22.62 -4.73 -22.62
CA LYS A 563 -21.41 -3.93 -22.63
C LYS A 563 -21.75 -2.52 -23.11
N ILE A 564 -21.37 -1.51 -22.33
CA ILE A 564 -21.36 -0.12 -22.78
C ILE A 564 -19.93 0.27 -23.13
N THR A 565 -19.71 0.75 -24.35
CA THR A 565 -18.37 1.08 -24.87
C THR A 565 -18.32 2.53 -25.30
N PHE A 566 -17.29 3.25 -24.84
CA PHE A 566 -16.99 4.62 -25.23
C PHE A 566 -15.74 4.61 -26.10
N THR A 567 -15.88 5.11 -27.33
CA THR A 567 -14.81 5.09 -28.34
C THR A 567 -14.55 6.49 -28.87
N PRO A 568 -13.32 7.01 -28.83
CA PRO A 568 -12.98 8.30 -29.40
C PRO A 568 -13.30 8.37 -30.89
N VAL A 569 -13.78 9.52 -31.35
CA VAL A 569 -13.93 9.76 -32.78
C VAL A 569 -12.58 10.18 -33.37
N ALA A 570 -12.02 9.37 -34.27
CA ALA A 570 -10.80 9.70 -35.00
C ALA A 570 -10.89 11.09 -35.68
N GLY A 571 -9.83 11.89 -35.57
CA GLY A 571 -9.75 13.25 -36.12
C GLY A 571 -10.56 14.32 -35.37
N LYS A 572 -11.49 13.95 -34.49
CA LYS A 572 -12.26 14.87 -33.62
C LYS A 572 -11.88 14.75 -32.14
N TRP A 573 -11.25 13.65 -31.75
CA TRP A 573 -10.81 13.43 -30.39
C TRP A 573 -9.74 14.42 -29.95
N LYS A 574 -10.02 15.11 -28.85
CA LYS A 574 -9.05 15.78 -28.00
C LYS A 574 -9.18 15.17 -26.61
N ALA A 575 -8.06 15.09 -25.88
CA ALA A 575 -8.05 14.44 -24.58
C ALA A 575 -9.00 15.13 -23.59
N PHE A 576 -9.79 14.32 -22.89
CA PHE A 576 -10.74 14.74 -21.86
C PHE A 576 -10.68 13.80 -20.67
N ASN A 577 -11.15 14.31 -19.53
CA ASN A 577 -11.49 13.49 -18.37
C ASN A 577 -13.01 13.36 -18.29
N PHE A 578 -13.51 12.20 -17.87
CA PHE A 578 -14.93 12.01 -17.58
C PHE A 578 -15.15 11.12 -16.36
N ARG A 579 -16.30 11.29 -15.70
CA ARG A 579 -16.69 10.57 -14.47
C ARG A 579 -18.21 10.50 -14.34
N ASN A 580 -18.70 9.83 -13.29
CA ASN A 580 -20.11 9.79 -12.92
C ASN A 580 -21.03 9.37 -14.09
N VAL A 581 -20.63 8.35 -14.85
CA VAL A 581 -21.50 7.82 -15.90
C VAL A 581 -22.65 7.08 -15.21
N VAL A 582 -23.88 7.55 -15.44
CA VAL A 582 -25.09 7.00 -14.82
C VAL A 582 -26.13 6.76 -15.90
N MET A 583 -26.78 5.61 -15.81
CA MET A 583 -27.90 5.22 -16.67
C MET A 583 -29.16 5.04 -15.82
N THR A 584 -30.16 5.86 -16.08
CA THR A 584 -31.40 5.95 -15.31
C THR A 584 -32.58 5.49 -16.16
N PRO A 585 -33.54 4.70 -15.64
CA PRO A 585 -34.76 4.38 -16.38
C PRO A 585 -35.53 5.65 -16.74
N VAL A 586 -36.05 5.68 -17.97
CA VAL A 586 -37.02 6.70 -18.39
C VAL A 586 -38.40 6.17 -18.02
N GLN A 587 -39.08 6.89 -17.14
CA GLN A 587 -40.48 6.61 -16.77
C GLN A 587 -41.42 6.75 -17.96
#